data_AF-A0A918Y2P2-F1
#
_entry.id   AF-A0A918Y2P2-F1
#
_cell.length_a   1.000
_cell.length_b   1.000
_cell.length_c   1.000
_cell.angle_alpha   90.00
_cell.angle_beta   90.00
_cell.angle_gamma   90.00
#
_symmetry.space_group_name_H-M   'P 1'
#
loop_
_entity.id
_entity.type
_entity.pdbx_description
1 polymer ?
#
loop_
_entity_poly.entity_id
_entity_poly.type
_entity_poly.pdbx_seq_one_letter_code
_entity_poly.pdbx_strand_id
1 'polypeptide(L)'
;MRPIRPSFTARRGGGARRTASPVPAAVALVSVLALTVTGCGSGDGKADGASSAAASATGSGGGDGKIQIPDDIRQKLKEHGIDIDKWKNGAWKNWSRDDWLREANDFINPIIKGLWNPDRMRRAKDPAKQVDSNDLSGDQGVTDPTPAPVRAQAVAPTYHANAATAGKVFFDSPEGTMVCSATVVEDPANPGRSNLVWTAGHCVHAGKKGGWYRNIAFVPSYNNDGRSTDELRNAPRRTIAPYGVWWADWAQTSQQWISQGGATGGQGAGYDFAVIHVTPEQGSGGKSLQETVGAALPVNFDAPAVPQVQSLTATGYPAAPPYDGQRLYQCQDKPGRLSLNATDPTMYRIGCTMTGGSSGGGWVETGADGKPALVSNTSIGPVTSGWLAGPRLGAVAKGVYEAAGKKFAGR
;
A
#
# COMPACT_ATOMS: atom_id res chain seq x y z
N MET A 1 52.95 35.84 6.36
CA MET A 1 53.00 36.66 7.58
C MET A 1 51.72 37.48 7.68
N ARG A 2 50.88 37.26 8.68
CA ARG A 2 49.92 38.27 9.20
C ARG A 2 50.72 39.21 10.11
N PRO A 3 50.33 40.49 10.32
CA PRO A 3 49.36 40.77 11.40
C PRO A 3 48.41 41.99 11.24
N ILE A 4 47.22 41.83 11.85
CA ILE A 4 46.58 42.75 12.83
C ILE A 4 45.86 44.03 12.35
N ARG A 5 44.53 44.04 12.58
CA ARG A 5 43.65 45.21 12.83
C ARG A 5 43.86 45.75 14.26
N PRO A 6 43.51 47.01 14.53
CA PRO A 6 42.31 47.21 15.37
C PRO A 6 41.40 48.40 14.95
N SER A 7 40.16 48.27 15.42
CA SER A 7 38.98 49.14 15.28
C SER A 7 39.04 50.37 16.20
N PHE A 8 38.28 51.45 15.92
CA PHE A 8 37.43 52.17 16.90
C PHE A 8 36.40 53.12 16.24
N THR A 9 35.13 52.83 16.50
CA THR A 9 33.93 53.68 16.76
C THR A 9 33.80 55.13 16.27
N ALA A 10 32.67 55.42 15.61
CA ALA A 10 31.88 56.65 15.83
C ALA A 10 30.38 56.40 15.55
N ARG A 11 29.54 57.27 16.10
CA ARG A 11 28.17 57.06 16.61
C ARG A 11 27.17 57.95 15.84
N ARG A 12 25.88 57.57 15.92
CA ARG A 12 24.63 58.38 15.87
C ARG A 12 23.94 58.72 14.53
N GLY A 13 22.61 58.60 14.59
CA GLY A 13 21.57 59.14 13.70
C GLY A 13 20.69 58.01 13.17
N GLY A 14 19.50 57.71 13.68
CA GLY A 14 18.40 58.59 14.06
C GLY A 14 17.36 58.56 12.94
N GLY A 15 16.25 57.83 13.13
CA GLY A 15 15.19 57.77 12.12
C GLY A 15 14.15 56.67 12.38
N ALA A 16 13.19 56.96 13.23
CA ALA A 16 11.98 56.16 13.39
C ALA A 16 11.13 56.21 12.11
N ARG A 17 10.59 55.07 11.67
CA ARG A 17 9.29 55.01 10.98
C ARG A 17 8.65 53.65 11.23
N ARG A 18 7.50 53.72 11.90
CA ARG A 18 6.53 52.64 12.11
C ARG A 18 5.84 52.36 10.78
N THR A 19 5.74 51.10 10.39
CA THR A 19 4.68 50.60 9.52
C THR A 19 4.29 49.21 10.01
N ALA A 20 3.02 49.10 10.41
CA ALA A 20 2.39 47.88 10.85
C ALA A 20 2.22 46.89 9.69
N SER A 21 2.42 45.60 9.96
CA SER A 21 1.97 44.51 9.10
C SER A 21 1.11 43.56 9.93
N PRO A 22 0.02 43.01 9.35
CA PRO A 22 -1.02 42.31 10.10
C PRO A 22 -0.64 40.86 10.40
N VAL A 23 -1.02 40.42 11.60
CA VAL A 23 -1.00 39.02 12.04
C VAL A 23 -2.21 38.29 11.44
N PRO A 24 -2.06 37.14 10.78
CA PRO A 24 -3.21 36.32 10.42
C PRO A 24 -3.72 35.58 11.66
N ALA A 25 -4.97 35.84 12.02
CA ALA A 25 -5.69 35.15 13.09
C ALA A 25 -5.99 33.70 12.66
N ALA A 26 -5.51 32.74 13.45
CA ALA A 26 -5.92 31.35 13.37
C ALA A 26 -7.28 31.19 14.07
N VAL A 27 -8.32 30.85 13.31
CA VAL A 27 -9.63 30.47 13.85
C VAL A 27 -9.59 28.98 14.18
N ALA A 28 -9.44 28.66 15.46
CA ALA A 28 -9.64 27.32 15.99
C ALA A 28 -11.12 27.14 16.35
N LEU A 29 -11.85 26.31 15.59
CA LEU A 29 -13.19 25.87 15.93
C LEU A 29 -13.07 24.61 16.79
N VAL A 30 -13.26 24.77 18.10
CA VAL A 30 -13.42 23.69 19.06
C VAL A 30 -14.91 23.46 19.27
N SER A 31 -15.43 22.34 18.75
CA SER A 31 -16.80 21.90 18.99
C SER A 31 -16.82 20.95 20.20
N VAL A 32 -17.18 21.48 21.37
CA VAL A 32 -17.49 20.68 22.56
C VAL A 32 -18.97 20.28 22.48
N LEU A 33 -19.24 18.98 22.29
CA LEU A 33 -20.59 18.45 22.51
C LEU A 33 -20.67 17.88 23.93
N ALA A 34 -21.34 18.62 24.81
CA ALA A 34 -21.75 18.14 26.13
C ALA A 34 -23.05 17.32 25.97
N LEU A 35 -23.04 16.06 26.43
CA LEU A 35 -24.25 15.26 26.61
C LEU A 35 -24.40 14.96 28.09
N THR A 36 -25.30 15.69 28.74
CA THR A 36 -25.87 15.33 30.04
C THR A 36 -27.39 15.41 29.91
N VAL A 37 -28.05 14.25 29.90
CA VAL A 37 -29.42 14.12 30.40
C VAL A 37 -29.45 12.93 31.34
N THR A 38 -29.61 13.25 32.61
CA THR A 38 -30.02 12.36 33.70
C THR A 38 -31.53 12.15 33.62
N GLY A 39 -31.97 10.93 33.90
CA GLY A 39 -33.38 10.58 34.05
C GLY A 39 -33.55 9.16 34.58
N CYS A 40 -33.47 9.01 35.91
CA CYS A 40 -33.81 7.78 36.63
C CYS A 40 -35.32 7.54 36.63
N GLY A 41 -35.71 6.26 36.60
CA GLY A 41 -37.06 5.79 36.93
C GLY A 41 -37.10 4.28 37.08
N SER A 42 -36.89 3.80 38.31
CA SER A 42 -37.03 2.39 38.72
C SER A 42 -38.50 1.95 38.76
N GLY A 43 -38.78 0.70 38.39
CA GLY A 43 -40.10 0.08 38.60
C GLY A 43 -40.07 -1.42 38.29
N ASP A 44 -40.18 -2.24 39.33
CA ASP A 44 -40.31 -3.69 39.28
C ASP A 44 -41.59 -4.15 38.57
N GLY A 45 -41.50 -5.24 37.79
CA GLY A 45 -42.65 -5.89 37.16
C GLY A 45 -42.30 -7.27 36.61
N LYS A 46 -42.59 -8.30 37.39
CA LYS A 46 -42.47 -9.73 37.07
C LYS A 46 -43.73 -10.19 36.32
N ALA A 47 -43.60 -10.82 35.15
CA ALA A 47 -44.58 -11.81 34.63
C ALA A 47 -44.09 -12.51 33.36
N ASP A 48 -44.38 -13.80 33.32
CA ASP A 48 -44.04 -14.84 32.36
C ASP A 48 -44.70 -14.68 30.97
N GLY A 49 -44.11 -15.32 29.95
CA GLY A 49 -44.73 -15.48 28.64
C GLY A 49 -43.88 -16.30 27.67
N ALA A 50 -44.08 -17.62 27.67
CA ALA A 50 -43.51 -18.54 26.70
C ALA A 50 -44.26 -18.53 25.35
N SER A 51 -43.51 -18.84 24.29
CA SER A 51 -43.92 -19.54 23.04
C SER A 51 -44.16 -18.71 21.76
N SER A 52 -43.27 -18.91 20.79
CA SER A 52 -43.49 -19.37 19.39
C SER A 52 -42.34 -18.83 18.51
N ALA A 53 -41.32 -19.63 18.21
CA ALA A 53 -41.25 -20.61 17.10
C ALA A 53 -41.28 -19.98 15.69
N ALA A 54 -40.19 -20.26 14.97
CA ALA A 54 -40.02 -20.35 13.51
C ALA A 54 -39.83 -19.05 12.69
N ALA A 55 -38.60 -18.88 12.20
CA ALA A 55 -38.38 -18.61 10.78
C ALA A 55 -37.02 -19.21 10.34
N SER A 56 -37.11 -20.37 9.72
CA SER A 56 -36.04 -21.07 9.02
C SER A 56 -35.50 -20.21 7.87
N ALA A 57 -34.19 -19.99 7.82
CA ALA A 57 -33.53 -19.48 6.62
C ALA A 57 -33.10 -20.67 5.74
N THR A 58 -34.07 -21.28 5.05
CA THR A 58 -33.82 -22.02 3.81
C THR A 58 -33.80 -21.04 2.65
N GLY A 59 -32.68 -20.98 1.95
CA GLY A 59 -32.53 -20.20 0.73
C GLY A 59 -31.33 -20.66 -0.09
N SER A 60 -31.39 -21.88 -0.61
CA SER A 60 -30.54 -22.35 -1.69
C SER A 60 -31.26 -22.17 -3.05
N GLY A 61 -30.57 -21.54 -4.00
CA GLY A 61 -30.82 -21.71 -5.44
C GLY A 61 -31.37 -20.49 -6.19
N GLY A 62 -30.70 -20.15 -7.29
CA GLY A 62 -31.28 -19.39 -8.41
C GLY A 62 -30.61 -18.04 -8.68
N GLY A 63 -30.00 -17.91 -9.85
CA GLY A 63 -29.15 -16.79 -10.22
C GLY A 63 -29.85 -15.44 -10.36
N ASP A 64 -29.14 -14.41 -9.91
CA ASP A 64 -29.12 -13.08 -10.46
C ASP A 64 -27.78 -12.48 -10.03
N GLY A 65 -26.99 -11.97 -10.97
CA GLY A 65 -25.68 -11.35 -10.74
C GLY A 65 -25.74 -10.01 -9.98
N LYS A 66 -26.61 -9.90 -8.97
CA LYS A 66 -26.75 -8.72 -8.11
C LYS A 66 -25.55 -8.63 -7.19
N ILE A 67 -24.60 -7.79 -7.61
CA ILE A 67 -23.43 -7.40 -6.83
C ILE A 67 -23.93 -6.79 -5.52
N GLN A 68 -23.56 -7.39 -4.39
CA GLN A 68 -23.69 -6.73 -3.09
C GLN A 68 -22.58 -5.69 -3.00
N ILE A 69 -22.97 -4.42 -3.16
CA ILE A 69 -22.09 -3.28 -2.93
C ILE A 69 -22.38 -2.84 -1.49
N PRO A 70 -21.40 -2.86 -0.59
CA PRO A 70 -21.53 -2.26 0.73
C PRO A 70 -22.12 -0.84 0.64
N ASP A 71 -23.04 -0.48 1.53
CA ASP A 71 -23.79 0.77 1.45
C ASP A 71 -22.87 2.01 1.52
N ASP A 72 -21.73 1.91 2.19
CA ASP A 72 -20.72 2.96 2.24
C ASP A 72 -20.05 3.19 0.88
N ILE A 73 -19.78 2.13 0.11
CA ILE A 73 -19.28 2.26 -1.27
C ILE A 73 -20.37 2.83 -2.18
N ARG A 74 -21.63 2.38 -2.02
CA ARG A 74 -22.76 2.91 -2.81
C ARG A 74 -22.97 4.40 -2.56
N GLN A 75 -22.84 4.84 -1.31
CA GLN A 75 -22.98 6.24 -0.93
C GLN A 75 -21.86 7.10 -1.52
N LYS A 76 -20.60 6.68 -1.39
CA LYS A 76 -19.47 7.38 -2.01
C LYS A 76 -19.58 7.47 -3.53
N LEU A 77 -20.01 6.38 -4.17
CA LEU A 77 -20.27 6.37 -5.61
C LEU A 77 -21.28 7.45 -5.99
N LYS A 78 -22.37 7.60 -5.22
CA LYS A 78 -23.36 8.69 -5.46
C LYS A 78 -22.78 10.07 -5.18
N GLU A 79 -22.06 10.26 -4.08
CA GLU A 79 -21.44 11.54 -3.70
C GLU A 79 -20.49 12.06 -4.77
N HIS A 80 -19.76 11.16 -5.44
CA HIS A 80 -18.85 11.49 -6.53
C HIS A 80 -19.47 11.34 -7.93
N GLY A 81 -20.79 11.16 -8.04
CA GLY A 81 -21.50 11.08 -9.34
C GLY A 81 -21.14 9.85 -10.20
N ILE A 82 -20.59 8.80 -9.59
CA ILE A 82 -20.17 7.58 -10.28
C ILE A 82 -21.36 6.61 -10.41
N ASP A 83 -21.81 6.43 -11.64
CA ASP A 83 -22.78 5.40 -12.01
C ASP A 83 -22.10 4.02 -12.08
N ILE A 84 -22.49 3.11 -11.20
CA ILE A 84 -21.90 1.77 -11.07
C ILE A 84 -22.08 0.91 -12.33
N ASP A 85 -23.18 1.06 -13.05
CA ASP A 85 -23.46 0.25 -14.22
C ASP A 85 -22.67 0.77 -15.42
N LYS A 86 -22.57 2.10 -15.57
CA LYS A 86 -21.60 2.69 -16.52
C LYS A 86 -20.17 2.35 -16.15
N TRP A 87 -19.83 2.31 -14.86
CA TRP A 87 -18.51 1.92 -14.39
C TRP A 87 -18.17 0.50 -14.83
N LYS A 88 -18.99 -0.50 -14.52
CA LYS A 88 -18.79 -1.89 -14.97
C LYS A 88 -18.65 -1.99 -16.50
N ASN A 89 -19.35 -1.14 -17.24
CA ASN A 89 -19.32 -1.07 -18.69
C ASN A 89 -18.18 -0.22 -19.27
N GLY A 90 -17.20 0.19 -18.44
CA GLY A 90 -15.95 0.78 -18.91
C GLY A 90 -15.77 2.27 -18.64
N ALA A 91 -16.69 2.94 -17.94
CA ALA A 91 -16.50 4.35 -17.57
C ALA A 91 -15.24 4.60 -16.73
N TRP A 92 -14.74 3.57 -16.02
CA TRP A 92 -13.46 3.60 -15.29
C TRP A 92 -12.22 3.82 -16.17
N LYS A 93 -12.35 3.82 -17.50
CA LYS A 93 -11.26 4.15 -18.42
C LYS A 93 -11.06 5.66 -18.59
N ASN A 94 -12.02 6.48 -18.14
CA ASN A 94 -11.92 7.93 -18.23
C ASN A 94 -11.08 8.49 -17.06
N TRP A 95 -9.87 8.93 -17.34
CA TRP A 95 -8.94 9.51 -16.36
C TRP A 95 -8.93 11.05 -16.37
N SER A 96 -10.07 11.67 -16.68
CA SER A 96 -10.24 13.13 -16.54
C SER A 96 -9.76 13.59 -15.16
N ARG A 97 -8.91 14.61 -15.13
CA ARG A 97 -8.32 15.12 -13.90
C ARG A 97 -9.38 15.62 -12.91
N ASP A 98 -10.49 16.14 -13.42
CA ASP A 98 -11.58 16.70 -12.60
C ASP A 98 -12.39 15.60 -11.89
N ASP A 99 -12.45 14.40 -12.47
CA ASP A 99 -13.19 13.25 -11.93
C ASP A 99 -12.28 12.22 -11.24
N TRP A 100 -10.97 12.40 -11.31
CA TRP A 100 -10.02 11.47 -10.72
C TRP A 100 -9.91 11.73 -9.23
N LEU A 101 -10.47 10.86 -8.41
CA LEU A 101 -10.43 10.92 -6.94
C LEU A 101 -9.00 10.93 -6.40
N ARG A 102 -8.63 11.97 -5.62
CA ARG A 102 -7.24 12.23 -5.20
C ARG A 102 -7.05 12.29 -3.70
N GLU A 103 -8.08 12.66 -2.97
CA GLU A 103 -7.96 12.82 -1.52
C GLU A 103 -7.92 11.45 -0.85
N ALA A 104 -7.24 11.38 0.29
CA ALA A 104 -6.97 10.11 0.97
C ALA A 104 -8.24 9.34 1.35
N ASN A 105 -9.38 10.02 1.50
CA ASN A 105 -10.65 9.42 1.92
C ASN A 105 -11.53 8.96 0.75
N ASP A 106 -11.17 9.26 -0.49
CA ASP A 106 -12.06 9.13 -1.65
C ASP A 106 -11.86 7.80 -2.42
N PHE A 107 -11.17 6.82 -1.85
CA PHE A 107 -10.93 5.55 -2.54
C PHE A 107 -12.25 4.82 -2.87
N ILE A 108 -12.41 4.44 -4.13
CA ILE A 108 -13.57 3.72 -4.68
C ILE A 108 -13.07 2.63 -5.65
N ASN A 109 -13.48 1.39 -5.42
CA ASN A 109 -13.07 0.26 -6.25
C ASN A 109 -14.17 -0.83 -6.36
N PRO A 110 -15.18 -0.65 -7.23
CA PRO A 110 -16.24 -1.62 -7.43
C PRO A 110 -15.71 -2.92 -8.04
N ILE A 111 -16.19 -4.06 -7.55
CA ILE A 111 -15.83 -5.38 -8.10
C ILE A 111 -16.45 -5.56 -9.49
N ILE A 112 -15.61 -5.82 -10.48
CA ILE A 112 -16.04 -6.21 -11.84
C ILE A 112 -15.68 -7.68 -12.02
N LYS A 113 -16.66 -8.57 -11.83
CA LYS A 113 -16.46 -10.01 -11.86
C LYS A 113 -15.78 -10.46 -13.15
N GLY A 114 -14.66 -11.16 -13.03
CA GLY A 114 -13.94 -11.74 -14.17
C GLY A 114 -13.07 -10.73 -14.94
N LEU A 115 -12.98 -9.48 -14.47
CA LEU A 115 -12.10 -8.47 -15.06
C LEU A 115 -10.64 -8.94 -15.06
N TRP A 116 -10.20 -9.50 -13.92
CA TRP A 116 -8.88 -10.09 -13.73
C TRP A 116 -8.87 -11.56 -14.15
N ASN A 117 -8.99 -11.77 -15.47
CA ASN A 117 -8.79 -13.08 -16.09
C ASN A 117 -7.28 -13.38 -16.32
N PRO A 118 -6.91 -14.66 -16.54
CA PRO A 118 -5.52 -15.08 -16.82
C PRO A 118 -4.77 -14.22 -17.84
N ASP A 119 -5.43 -13.92 -18.94
CA ASP A 119 -4.85 -13.25 -20.10
C ASP A 119 -4.56 -11.78 -19.80
N ARG A 120 -5.44 -11.11 -19.05
CA ARG A 120 -5.22 -9.74 -18.56
C ARG A 120 -4.09 -9.69 -17.53
N MET A 121 -4.08 -10.60 -16.56
CA MET A 121 -3.03 -10.64 -15.53
C MET A 121 -1.64 -10.86 -16.14
N ARG A 122 -1.52 -11.78 -17.10
CA ARG A 122 -0.25 -12.08 -17.78
C ARG A 122 0.32 -10.87 -18.53
N ARG A 123 -0.52 -9.98 -19.07
CA ARG A 123 -0.12 -8.80 -19.86
C ARG A 123 0.07 -7.52 -19.04
N ALA A 124 -0.18 -7.55 -17.73
CA ALA A 124 0.02 -6.40 -16.87
C ALA A 124 1.51 -6.00 -16.84
N LYS A 125 1.79 -4.71 -16.96
CA LYS A 125 3.15 -4.16 -17.04
C LYS A 125 3.59 -3.57 -15.71
N ASP A 126 4.88 -3.31 -15.53
CA ASP A 126 5.35 -2.56 -14.37
C ASP A 126 4.95 -1.07 -14.45
N PRO A 127 4.77 -0.38 -13.30
CA PRO A 127 4.37 1.02 -13.27
C PRO A 127 5.48 2.02 -13.71
N ALA A 128 6.55 1.59 -14.40
CA ALA A 128 7.64 2.43 -14.89
C ALA A 128 8.27 3.39 -13.84
N LYS A 129 8.07 3.12 -12.54
CA LYS A 129 8.63 3.93 -11.47
C LYS A 129 10.11 3.61 -11.30
N GLN A 130 10.94 4.52 -11.78
CA GLN A 130 12.39 4.39 -11.76
C GLN A 130 13.02 5.73 -11.35
N VAL A 131 14.24 5.64 -10.82
CA VAL A 131 15.05 6.82 -10.50
C VAL A 131 16.32 6.83 -11.33
N ASP A 132 16.60 7.96 -11.97
CA ASP A 132 17.86 8.19 -12.67
C ASP A 132 18.96 8.61 -11.68
N SER A 133 20.24 8.44 -12.06
CA SER A 133 21.36 8.90 -11.23
C SER A 133 21.32 10.41 -10.97
N ASN A 134 20.77 11.18 -11.92
CA ASN A 134 20.58 12.62 -11.77
C ASN A 134 19.45 12.95 -10.79
N ASP A 135 18.45 12.08 -10.63
CA ASP A 135 17.39 12.24 -9.64
C ASP A 135 17.89 12.06 -8.19
N LEU A 136 19.04 11.42 -8.04
CA LEU A 136 19.75 11.22 -6.76
C LEU A 136 20.87 12.25 -6.55
N SER A 137 21.13 13.12 -7.54
CA SER A 137 22.15 14.15 -7.43
C SER A 137 21.65 15.27 -6.52
N GLY A 138 22.20 15.34 -5.31
CA GLY A 138 21.75 16.27 -4.27
C GLY A 138 21.09 15.62 -3.05
N ASP A 139 21.09 14.29 -2.95
CA ASP A 139 20.76 13.49 -1.76
C ASP A 139 21.41 14.09 -0.49
N GLN A 140 20.66 14.93 0.24
CA GLN A 140 21.11 15.52 1.50
C GLN A 140 20.77 14.58 2.66
N GLY A 141 21.73 14.36 3.56
CA GLY A 141 21.61 13.42 4.68
C GLY A 141 22.70 12.36 4.61
N VAL A 142 22.45 11.18 5.20
CA VAL A 142 23.42 10.08 5.21
C VAL A 142 23.03 9.02 4.18
N THR A 143 23.79 8.98 3.09
CA THR A 143 23.69 7.95 2.04
C THR A 143 25.00 7.17 2.01
N ASP A 144 24.91 5.85 2.10
CA ASP A 144 26.09 4.97 1.97
C ASP A 144 26.48 4.79 0.49
N PRO A 145 27.58 4.12 0.14
CA PRO A 145 27.86 3.75 -1.25
C PRO A 145 26.80 2.80 -1.83
N THR A 146 26.58 2.87 -3.15
CA THR A 146 25.67 1.96 -3.85
C THR A 146 26.14 0.51 -3.66
N PRO A 147 25.27 -0.42 -3.21
CA PRO A 147 25.66 -1.80 -3.01
C PRO A 147 25.97 -2.50 -4.33
N ALA A 148 26.74 -3.58 -4.26
CA ALA A 148 26.96 -4.44 -5.41
C ALA A 148 25.64 -5.14 -5.83
N PRO A 149 25.37 -5.32 -7.13
CA PRO A 149 24.16 -6.01 -7.57
C PRO A 149 24.06 -7.45 -7.04
N VAL A 150 22.95 -7.77 -6.38
CA VAL A 150 22.61 -9.15 -5.98
C VAL A 150 21.61 -9.72 -6.97
N ARG A 151 21.95 -10.85 -7.60
CA ARG A 151 21.05 -11.54 -8.53
C ARG A 151 19.83 -12.08 -7.79
N ALA A 152 18.65 -11.63 -8.19
CA ALA A 152 17.40 -12.14 -7.65
C ALA A 152 17.24 -13.63 -7.94
N GLN A 153 16.96 -14.41 -6.90
CA GLN A 153 16.75 -15.85 -6.96
C GLN A 153 15.27 -16.14 -7.13
N ALA A 154 14.91 -17.07 -8.01
CA ALA A 154 13.53 -17.52 -8.11
C ALA A 154 13.15 -18.27 -6.83
N VAL A 155 11.99 -17.93 -6.25
CA VAL A 155 11.44 -18.74 -5.16
C VAL A 155 11.08 -20.11 -5.71
N ALA A 156 11.29 -21.17 -4.93
CA ALA A 156 10.92 -22.52 -5.33
C ALA A 156 9.39 -22.63 -5.55
N PRO A 157 8.93 -23.31 -6.61
CA PRO A 157 7.51 -23.59 -6.83
C PRO A 157 6.82 -24.17 -5.59
N THR A 158 5.51 -24.01 -5.50
CA THR A 158 4.72 -24.14 -4.26
C THR A 158 4.83 -22.88 -3.40
N TYR A 159 4.58 -21.71 -4.01
CA TYR A 159 4.69 -20.41 -3.32
C TYR A 159 3.82 -20.30 -2.07
N HIS A 160 2.68 -20.98 -2.01
CA HIS A 160 1.90 -21.01 -0.78
C HIS A 160 2.61 -21.69 0.41
N ALA A 161 3.61 -22.54 0.16
CA ALA A 161 4.45 -23.14 1.20
C ALA A 161 5.73 -22.33 1.43
N ASN A 162 6.34 -21.83 0.34
CA ASN A 162 7.68 -21.22 0.40
C ASN A 162 7.66 -19.69 0.63
N ALA A 163 6.54 -19.02 0.35
CA ALA A 163 6.37 -17.58 0.47
C ALA A 163 4.87 -17.22 0.61
N ALA A 164 4.18 -17.86 1.56
CA ALA A 164 2.72 -17.82 1.70
C ALA A 164 2.12 -16.40 1.76
N THR A 165 2.85 -15.45 2.37
CA THR A 165 2.40 -14.06 2.53
C THR A 165 2.63 -13.22 1.28
N ALA A 166 3.38 -13.69 0.28
CA ALA A 166 3.66 -12.93 -0.93
C ALA A 166 2.55 -13.11 -1.98
N GLY A 167 2.21 -12.01 -2.65
CA GLY A 167 1.29 -12.03 -3.78
C GLY A 167 1.51 -10.88 -4.74
N LYS A 168 0.71 -10.89 -5.81
CA LYS A 168 0.82 -9.95 -6.92
C LYS A 168 -0.37 -8.99 -6.90
N VAL A 169 -0.11 -7.71 -7.08
CA VAL A 169 -1.15 -6.67 -7.17
C VAL A 169 -1.34 -6.30 -8.63
N PHE A 170 -2.59 -6.19 -9.05
CA PHE A 170 -2.99 -5.75 -10.38
C PHE A 170 -3.88 -4.52 -10.25
N PHE A 171 -3.71 -3.56 -11.15
CA PHE A 171 -4.50 -2.33 -11.15
C PHE A 171 -4.52 -1.69 -12.54
N ASP A 172 -5.44 -0.75 -12.75
CA ASP A 172 -5.46 0.11 -13.92
C ASP A 172 -4.98 1.52 -13.57
N SER A 173 -4.15 2.03 -14.46
CA SER A 173 -3.61 3.39 -14.49
C SER A 173 -4.00 4.09 -15.80
N PRO A 174 -3.76 5.41 -15.93
CA PRO A 174 -3.88 6.09 -17.22
C PRO A 174 -3.05 5.46 -18.35
N GLU A 175 -1.92 4.84 -18.02
CA GLU A 175 -0.99 4.22 -18.97
C GLU A 175 -1.37 2.77 -19.30
N GLY A 176 -2.38 2.22 -18.63
CA GLY A 176 -2.93 0.89 -18.88
C GLY A 176 -2.90 -0.03 -17.65
N THR A 177 -2.89 -1.33 -17.92
CA THR A 177 -2.93 -2.38 -16.90
C THR A 177 -1.53 -2.59 -16.30
N MET A 178 -1.45 -2.39 -14.99
CA MET A 178 -0.21 -2.36 -14.22
C MET A 178 -0.14 -3.47 -13.18
N VAL A 179 1.08 -3.67 -12.69
CA VAL A 179 1.40 -4.72 -11.75
C VAL A 179 2.39 -4.28 -10.68
N CYS A 180 2.11 -4.72 -9.47
CA CYS A 180 2.99 -4.58 -8.32
C CYS A 180 3.05 -5.93 -7.57
N SER A 181 3.75 -5.92 -6.45
CA SER A 181 3.81 -6.99 -5.47
C SER A 181 3.27 -6.48 -4.14
N ALA A 182 2.92 -7.41 -3.25
CA ALA A 182 2.45 -7.07 -1.93
C ALA A 182 2.61 -8.24 -0.96
N THR A 183 2.40 -7.95 0.32
CA THR A 183 2.58 -8.89 1.42
C THR A 183 1.35 -8.91 2.32
N VAL A 184 0.82 -10.09 2.62
CA VAL A 184 -0.23 -10.28 3.63
C VAL A 184 0.34 -9.97 5.00
N VAL A 185 -0.28 -9.03 5.71
CA VAL A 185 0.14 -8.58 7.04
C VAL A 185 -0.92 -8.86 8.07
N GLU A 186 -0.52 -9.05 9.32
CA GLU A 186 -1.45 -9.25 10.42
C GLU A 186 -2.40 -8.05 10.57
N ASP A 187 -3.54 -8.26 11.21
CA ASP A 187 -4.48 -7.21 11.59
C ASP A 187 -4.77 -7.32 13.09
N PRO A 188 -4.28 -6.39 13.93
CA PRO A 188 -4.53 -6.37 15.36
C PRO A 188 -6.02 -6.26 15.70
N ALA A 189 -6.83 -5.69 14.81
CA ALA A 189 -8.27 -5.61 15.00
C ALA A 189 -8.97 -6.96 14.71
N ASN A 190 -8.33 -7.85 13.96
CA ASN A 190 -8.84 -9.17 13.58
C ASN A 190 -7.75 -10.27 13.69
N PRO A 191 -7.27 -10.60 14.90
CA PRO A 191 -6.15 -11.52 15.08
C PRO A 191 -6.40 -12.90 14.44
N GLY A 192 -5.45 -13.36 13.62
CA GLY A 192 -5.55 -14.63 12.89
C GLY A 192 -6.50 -14.61 11.69
N ARG A 193 -7.21 -13.49 11.46
CA ARG A 193 -8.24 -13.35 10.42
C ARG A 193 -8.05 -12.09 9.58
N SER A 194 -6.80 -11.68 9.35
CA SER A 194 -6.49 -10.47 8.60
C SER A 194 -6.95 -10.53 7.14
N ASN A 195 -7.47 -9.39 6.66
CA ASN A 195 -7.70 -9.08 5.26
C ASN A 195 -6.79 -7.94 4.77
N LEU A 196 -5.71 -7.66 5.48
CA LEU A 196 -4.79 -6.57 5.19
C LEU A 196 -3.60 -7.03 4.33
N VAL A 197 -3.26 -6.19 3.37
CA VAL A 197 -2.16 -6.38 2.44
C VAL A 197 -1.31 -5.11 2.41
N TRP A 198 0.00 -5.25 2.64
CA TRP A 198 0.97 -4.17 2.55
C TRP A 198 1.55 -4.06 1.15
N THR A 199 1.65 -2.85 0.61
CA THR A 199 2.28 -2.56 -0.69
C THR A 199 2.91 -1.16 -0.71
N ALA A 200 3.34 -0.67 -1.86
CA ALA A 200 3.85 0.68 -2.03
C ALA A 200 2.72 1.68 -2.30
N GLY A 201 2.88 2.93 -1.89
CA GLY A 201 1.94 4.02 -2.17
C GLY A 201 1.71 4.21 -3.67
N HIS A 202 2.77 4.12 -4.46
CA HIS A 202 2.70 4.23 -5.93
C HIS A 202 2.02 3.05 -6.62
N CYS A 203 1.71 1.96 -5.90
CA CYS A 203 0.90 0.86 -6.43
C CYS A 203 -0.61 1.12 -6.27
N VAL A 204 -1.00 2.15 -5.49
CA VAL A 204 -2.40 2.49 -5.24
C VAL A 204 -2.76 3.93 -5.61
N HIS A 205 -1.79 4.85 -5.65
CA HIS A 205 -2.02 6.27 -5.90
C HIS A 205 -0.91 6.90 -6.76
N ALA A 206 -1.27 7.74 -7.73
CA ALA A 206 -0.35 8.41 -8.65
C ALA A 206 0.46 9.60 -8.04
N GLY A 207 0.52 9.68 -6.71
CA GLY A 207 1.13 10.80 -5.98
C GLY A 207 0.55 12.18 -6.33
N LYS A 208 1.41 13.20 -6.30
CA LYS A 208 1.06 14.64 -6.39
C LYS A 208 0.25 15.03 -7.61
N LYS A 209 0.46 14.37 -8.74
CA LYS A 209 -0.10 14.77 -10.05
C LYS A 209 -1.36 14.00 -10.44
N GLY A 210 -1.78 13.02 -9.66
CA GLY A 210 -2.95 12.20 -9.98
C GLY A 210 -3.75 11.81 -8.74
N GLY A 211 -4.44 10.68 -8.84
CA GLY A 211 -5.33 10.15 -7.82
C GLY A 211 -5.18 8.65 -7.61
N TRP A 212 -6.20 8.04 -7.00
CA TRP A 212 -6.29 6.59 -6.78
C TRP A 212 -6.37 5.81 -8.08
N TYR A 213 -5.59 4.73 -8.17
CA TYR A 213 -5.76 3.76 -9.26
C TYR A 213 -7.05 2.96 -9.11
N ARG A 214 -7.45 2.32 -10.20
CA ARG A 214 -8.75 1.66 -10.32
C ARG A 214 -8.55 0.16 -10.49
N ASN A 215 -9.62 -0.58 -10.21
CA ASN A 215 -9.69 -2.04 -10.34
C ASN A 215 -8.59 -2.77 -9.57
N ILE A 216 -8.18 -2.25 -8.42
CA ILE A 216 -7.07 -2.80 -7.64
C ILE A 216 -7.46 -4.18 -7.10
N ALA A 217 -6.63 -5.18 -7.37
CA ALA A 217 -6.80 -6.54 -6.85
C ALA A 217 -5.46 -7.17 -6.46
N PHE A 218 -5.50 -8.01 -5.44
CA PHE A 218 -4.40 -8.81 -4.94
C PHE A 218 -4.64 -10.29 -5.26
N VAL A 219 -3.59 -10.98 -5.69
CA VAL A 219 -3.60 -12.43 -5.95
C VAL A 219 -2.51 -13.08 -5.11
N PRO A 220 -2.86 -13.71 -3.98
CA PRO A 220 -1.91 -14.46 -3.16
C PRO A 220 -1.41 -15.69 -3.91
N SER A 221 -0.12 -15.99 -3.75
CA SER A 221 0.54 -17.13 -4.41
C SER A 221 0.30 -17.18 -5.92
N TYR A 222 0.33 -16.03 -6.59
CA TYR A 222 0.19 -15.93 -8.05
C TYR A 222 1.17 -16.87 -8.76
N ASN A 223 0.67 -17.66 -9.71
CA ASN A 223 1.43 -18.68 -10.42
C ASN A 223 2.20 -19.59 -9.46
N ASN A 224 1.47 -20.16 -8.49
CA ASN A 224 2.02 -20.96 -7.41
C ASN A 224 3.01 -22.06 -7.85
N ASP A 225 2.79 -22.64 -9.01
CA ASP A 225 3.63 -23.73 -9.56
C ASP A 225 4.87 -23.20 -10.30
N GLY A 226 5.10 -21.88 -10.35
CA GLY A 226 6.25 -21.28 -11.02
C GLY A 226 6.29 -21.54 -12.53
N ARG A 227 5.13 -21.66 -13.18
CA ARG A 227 5.04 -21.95 -14.63
C ARG A 227 5.63 -20.82 -15.46
N SER A 228 6.17 -21.15 -16.61
CA SER A 228 6.66 -20.18 -17.60
C SER A 228 5.50 -19.42 -18.24
N THR A 229 5.80 -18.26 -18.82
CA THR A 229 4.81 -17.44 -19.56
C THR A 229 4.05 -18.25 -20.63
N ASP A 230 4.72 -19.16 -21.33
CA ASP A 230 4.08 -19.96 -22.38
C ASP A 230 3.12 -21.02 -21.83
N GLU A 231 3.50 -21.70 -20.73
CA GLU A 231 2.62 -22.63 -20.02
C GLU A 231 1.37 -21.93 -19.46
N LEU A 232 1.47 -20.63 -19.15
CA LEU A 232 0.35 -19.84 -18.63
C LEU A 232 -0.63 -19.37 -19.71
N ARG A 233 -0.31 -19.45 -21.01
CA ARG A 233 -1.17 -18.92 -22.08
C ARG A 233 -2.59 -19.48 -22.05
N ASN A 234 -2.71 -20.78 -21.78
CA ASN A 234 -3.97 -21.51 -21.74
C ASN A 234 -4.30 -22.05 -20.34
N ALA A 235 -3.56 -21.63 -19.31
CA ALA A 235 -3.79 -22.11 -17.95
C ALA A 235 -5.13 -21.56 -17.41
N PRO A 236 -5.96 -22.39 -16.77
CA PRO A 236 -7.19 -21.92 -16.17
C PRO A 236 -6.87 -20.98 -15.00
N ARG A 237 -7.80 -20.07 -14.68
CA ARG A 237 -7.61 -19.08 -13.61
C ARG A 237 -7.20 -19.68 -12.28
N ARG A 238 -7.73 -20.85 -11.89
CA ARG A 238 -7.36 -21.55 -10.66
C ARG A 238 -5.89 -21.98 -10.59
N THR A 239 -5.21 -22.14 -11.72
CA THR A 239 -3.78 -22.47 -11.77
C THR A 239 -2.93 -21.23 -11.50
N ILE A 240 -3.40 -20.07 -11.97
CA ILE A 240 -2.69 -18.79 -11.83
C ILE A 240 -3.00 -18.12 -10.50
N ALA A 241 -4.23 -18.26 -10.01
CA ALA A 241 -4.73 -17.66 -8.78
C ALA A 241 -5.40 -18.75 -7.93
N PRO A 242 -4.62 -19.67 -7.32
CA PRO A 242 -5.16 -20.83 -6.61
C PRO A 242 -6.02 -20.45 -5.41
N TYR A 243 -5.73 -19.31 -4.79
CA TYR A 243 -6.49 -18.73 -3.67
C TYR A 243 -7.43 -17.60 -4.10
N GLY A 244 -7.76 -17.53 -5.39
CA GLY A 244 -8.69 -16.55 -5.93
C GLY A 244 -8.08 -15.16 -6.13
N VAL A 245 -8.94 -14.21 -6.51
CA VAL A 245 -8.59 -12.80 -6.69
C VAL A 245 -9.31 -12.00 -5.63
N TRP A 246 -8.56 -11.20 -4.89
CA TRP A 246 -9.02 -10.41 -3.76
C TRP A 246 -9.03 -8.94 -4.14
N TRP A 247 -10.22 -8.36 -4.24
CA TRP A 247 -10.40 -6.96 -4.65
C TRP A 247 -10.19 -6.03 -3.46
N ALA A 248 -9.51 -4.91 -3.70
CA ALA A 248 -9.43 -3.85 -2.70
C ALA A 248 -10.82 -3.25 -2.46
N ASP A 249 -11.35 -3.34 -1.26
CA ASP A 249 -12.53 -2.56 -0.83
C ASP A 249 -12.10 -1.30 -0.04
N TRP A 250 -10.83 -1.22 0.34
CA TRP A 250 -10.17 -0.01 0.81
C TRP A 250 -8.69 0.02 0.48
N ALA A 251 -8.15 1.20 0.22
CA ALA A 251 -6.72 1.44 0.15
C ALA A 251 -6.38 2.73 0.88
N GLN A 252 -5.23 2.76 1.56
CA GLN A 252 -4.73 3.94 2.22
C GLN A 252 -3.21 4.04 2.04
N THR A 253 -2.72 5.24 1.77
CA THR A 253 -1.29 5.56 1.68
C THR A 253 -0.98 6.80 2.52
N SER A 254 0.29 7.18 2.62
CA SER A 254 0.71 8.34 3.39
C SER A 254 0.32 9.66 2.71
N GLN A 255 0.05 10.69 3.51
CA GLN A 255 -0.19 12.04 2.97
C GLN A 255 1.05 12.63 2.30
N GLN A 256 2.24 12.23 2.75
CA GLN A 256 3.51 12.59 2.17
C GLN A 256 3.63 12.02 0.75
N TRP A 257 3.24 10.76 0.52
CA TRP A 257 3.19 10.19 -0.82
C TRP A 257 2.18 10.93 -1.71
N ILE A 258 0.97 11.20 -1.22
CA ILE A 258 -0.04 11.94 -1.99
C ILE A 258 0.45 13.35 -2.35
N SER A 259 1.11 14.05 -1.43
CA SER A 259 1.52 15.46 -1.64
C SER A 259 2.82 15.62 -2.44
N GLN A 260 3.74 14.64 -2.39
CA GLN A 260 5.09 14.77 -2.93
C GLN A 260 5.43 13.72 -4.00
N GLY A 261 4.81 12.54 -3.92
CA GLY A 261 5.13 11.39 -4.78
C GLY A 261 4.93 11.66 -6.26
N GLY A 262 5.65 10.92 -7.10
CA GLY A 262 5.56 11.00 -8.55
C GLY A 262 5.97 9.71 -9.26
N ALA A 263 5.72 9.68 -10.56
CA ALA A 263 6.05 8.54 -11.43
C ALA A 263 7.57 8.41 -11.70
N THR A 264 8.32 9.51 -11.57
CA THR A 264 9.77 9.56 -11.76
C THR A 264 10.43 10.25 -10.57
N GLY A 265 11.70 9.92 -10.31
CA GLY A 265 12.48 10.50 -9.24
C GLY A 265 12.17 9.94 -7.84
N GLY A 266 12.91 10.44 -6.84
CA GLY A 266 12.86 9.94 -5.47
C GLY A 266 11.86 10.62 -4.53
N GLN A 267 11.13 11.63 -5.00
CA GLN A 267 10.27 12.46 -4.13
C GLN A 267 9.18 11.62 -3.44
N GLY A 268 9.05 11.77 -2.13
CA GLY A 268 8.10 11.01 -1.31
C GLY A 268 8.44 9.53 -1.14
N ALA A 269 9.55 9.01 -1.68
CA ALA A 269 9.88 7.57 -1.63
C ALA A 269 10.11 7.05 -0.20
N GLY A 270 10.56 7.91 0.73
CA GLY A 270 10.64 7.61 2.16
C GLY A 270 9.28 7.38 2.84
N TYR A 271 8.19 7.71 2.16
CA TYR A 271 6.82 7.52 2.61
C TYR A 271 5.96 6.68 1.64
N ASP A 272 6.61 6.00 0.70
CA ASP A 272 5.96 5.23 -0.36
C ASP A 272 5.55 3.83 0.12
N PHE A 273 4.53 3.82 0.96
CA PHE A 273 3.88 2.62 1.49
C PHE A 273 2.36 2.80 1.49
N ALA A 274 1.65 1.68 1.42
CA ALA A 274 0.21 1.63 1.48
C ALA A 274 -0.27 0.34 2.14
N VAL A 275 -1.48 0.41 2.70
CA VAL A 275 -2.22 -0.75 3.20
C VAL A 275 -3.53 -0.84 2.43
N ILE A 276 -3.84 -2.05 1.97
CA ILE A 276 -5.06 -2.40 1.26
C ILE A 276 -5.84 -3.35 2.15
N HIS A 277 -7.11 -3.08 2.39
CA HIS A 277 -8.05 -4.09 2.86
C HIS A 277 -8.69 -4.74 1.63
N VAL A 278 -8.82 -6.07 1.65
CA VAL A 278 -9.31 -6.83 0.50
C VAL A 278 -10.48 -7.74 0.83
N THR A 279 -11.31 -7.98 -0.18
CA THR A 279 -12.43 -8.91 -0.14
C THR A 279 -12.40 -9.83 -1.38
N PRO A 280 -12.67 -11.14 -1.25
CA PRO A 280 -12.55 -12.06 -2.38
C PRO A 280 -13.68 -11.85 -3.39
N GLU A 281 -13.34 -11.89 -4.69
CA GLU A 281 -14.27 -11.61 -5.79
C GLU A 281 -15.57 -12.44 -5.74
N GLN A 282 -15.47 -13.68 -5.27
CA GLN A 282 -16.58 -14.64 -5.26
C GLN A 282 -17.29 -14.73 -3.90
N GLY A 283 -16.91 -13.89 -2.94
CA GLY A 283 -17.29 -14.05 -1.54
C GLY A 283 -16.40 -15.08 -0.83
N SER A 284 -16.18 -14.87 0.47
CA SER A 284 -15.20 -15.63 1.25
C SER A 284 -15.75 -16.95 1.80
N GLY A 285 -17.07 -17.15 1.77
CA GLY A 285 -17.71 -18.18 2.58
C GLY A 285 -17.39 -18.04 4.09
N GLY A 286 -17.01 -16.83 4.53
CA GLY A 286 -16.62 -16.54 5.92
C GLY A 286 -15.11 -16.60 6.23
N LYS A 287 -14.25 -17.03 5.29
CA LYS A 287 -12.79 -17.09 5.49
C LYS A 287 -12.08 -15.78 5.15
N SER A 288 -11.26 -15.27 6.05
CA SER A 288 -10.35 -14.15 5.75
C SER A 288 -9.23 -14.54 4.78
N LEU A 289 -8.49 -13.54 4.30
CA LEU A 289 -7.29 -13.73 3.50
C LEU A 289 -6.23 -14.53 4.27
N GLN A 290 -5.96 -14.15 5.52
CA GLN A 290 -4.99 -14.85 6.38
C GLN A 290 -5.36 -16.32 6.58
N GLU A 291 -6.63 -16.63 6.85
CA GLU A 291 -7.11 -18.02 6.97
C GLU A 291 -6.99 -18.78 5.64
N THR A 292 -7.13 -18.08 4.51
CA THR A 292 -7.03 -18.70 3.17
C THR A 292 -5.59 -19.04 2.80
N VAL A 293 -4.65 -18.15 3.07
CA VAL A 293 -3.22 -18.35 2.72
C VAL A 293 -2.43 -19.03 3.83
N GLY A 294 -2.98 -19.10 5.04
CA GLY A 294 -2.38 -19.76 6.21
C GLY A 294 -1.31 -18.95 6.93
N ALA A 295 -1.06 -17.70 6.52
CA ALA A 295 0.01 -16.87 7.07
C ALA A 295 -0.27 -15.37 6.92
N ALA A 296 0.28 -14.58 7.83
CA ALA A 296 0.40 -13.14 7.71
C ALA A 296 1.66 -12.71 8.48
N LEU A 297 2.35 -11.65 8.04
CA LEU A 297 3.53 -11.16 8.75
C LEU A 297 3.15 -10.06 9.75
N PRO A 298 3.73 -10.04 10.95
CA PRO A 298 3.72 -8.85 11.79
C PRO A 298 4.47 -7.73 11.08
N VAL A 299 4.04 -6.48 11.29
CA VAL A 299 4.72 -5.29 10.78
C VAL A 299 5.50 -4.64 11.91
N ASN A 300 6.80 -4.46 11.71
CA ASN A 300 7.65 -3.76 12.67
C ASN A 300 7.75 -2.27 12.29
N PHE A 301 7.08 -1.43 13.09
CA PHE A 301 7.10 0.03 12.97
C PHE A 301 8.21 0.72 13.77
N ASP A 302 8.98 -0.05 14.53
CA ASP A 302 10.28 0.35 15.06
C ASP A 302 11.37 -0.36 14.25
N ALA A 303 11.27 -0.22 12.92
CA ALA A 303 12.21 -0.86 12.03
C ALA A 303 13.65 -0.38 12.36
N PRO A 304 14.59 -1.31 12.56
CA PRO A 304 15.91 -1.00 13.12
C PRO A 304 16.71 0.03 12.33
N ALA A 305 17.75 0.59 12.93
CA ALA A 305 18.69 1.38 12.17
C ALA A 305 19.53 0.47 11.26
N VAL A 306 19.90 0.94 10.06
CA VAL A 306 20.73 0.17 9.10
C VAL A 306 21.92 -0.58 9.74
N PRO A 307 22.73 0.01 10.65
CA PRO A 307 23.86 -0.70 11.25
C PRO A 307 23.48 -1.92 12.10
N GLN A 308 22.22 -2.00 12.57
CA GLN A 308 21.70 -3.09 13.39
C GLN A 308 21.15 -4.24 12.56
N VAL A 309 20.85 -3.99 11.28
CA VAL A 309 20.28 -4.99 10.37
C VAL A 309 21.39 -5.87 9.81
N GLN A 310 21.32 -7.17 10.08
CA GLN A 310 22.28 -8.13 9.53
C GLN A 310 21.97 -8.50 8.08
N SER A 311 20.69 -8.68 7.76
CA SER A 311 20.22 -9.08 6.44
C SER A 311 18.73 -8.78 6.28
N LEU A 312 18.32 -8.38 5.07
CA LEU A 312 16.93 -8.24 4.66
C LEU A 312 16.65 -9.14 3.46
N THR A 313 15.45 -9.71 3.41
CA THR A 313 14.96 -10.45 2.24
C THR A 313 13.83 -9.69 1.57
N ALA A 314 14.08 -9.12 0.40
CA ALA A 314 13.07 -8.49 -0.45
C ALA A 314 12.41 -9.53 -1.36
N THR A 315 11.08 -9.58 -1.39
CA THR A 315 10.31 -10.57 -2.17
C THR A 315 9.36 -9.86 -3.14
N GLY A 316 9.32 -10.25 -4.42
CA GLY A 316 8.39 -9.66 -5.39
C GLY A 316 8.34 -10.33 -6.77
N TYR A 317 7.48 -9.81 -7.64
CA TYR A 317 7.24 -10.26 -9.02
C TYR A 317 7.78 -9.24 -10.04
N PRO A 318 9.10 -9.17 -10.28
CA PRO A 318 9.70 -8.29 -11.29
C PRO A 318 9.14 -8.62 -12.68
N ALA A 319 8.75 -7.58 -13.43
CA ALA A 319 7.94 -7.65 -14.65
C ALA A 319 8.56 -6.97 -15.88
N ALA A 320 9.70 -6.30 -15.72
CA ALA A 320 10.49 -5.82 -16.85
C ALA A 320 11.69 -6.75 -17.13
N PRO A 321 12.19 -6.83 -18.39
CA PRO A 321 13.31 -7.68 -18.76
C PRO A 321 14.52 -7.55 -17.83
N PRO A 322 15.20 -8.65 -17.49
CA PRO A 322 15.04 -10.00 -18.05
C PRO A 322 13.89 -10.82 -17.43
N TYR A 323 13.05 -10.21 -16.59
CA TYR A 323 11.90 -10.84 -15.97
C TYR A 323 10.62 -10.59 -16.77
N ASP A 324 9.61 -11.43 -16.58
CA ASP A 324 8.34 -11.41 -17.31
C ASP A 324 7.10 -11.20 -16.41
N GLY A 325 7.32 -10.99 -15.11
CA GLY A 325 6.27 -10.72 -14.14
C GLY A 325 5.53 -11.96 -13.66
N GLN A 326 5.84 -13.15 -14.19
CA GLN A 326 5.03 -14.35 -13.93
C GLN A 326 5.51 -15.14 -12.71
N ARG A 327 6.77 -14.99 -12.31
CA ARG A 327 7.38 -15.77 -11.22
C ARG A 327 7.78 -14.89 -10.05
N LEU A 328 7.83 -15.49 -8.87
CA LEU A 328 8.22 -14.84 -7.62
C LEU A 328 9.74 -14.95 -7.44
N TYR A 329 10.37 -13.84 -7.04
CA TYR A 329 11.80 -13.75 -6.82
C TYR A 329 12.12 -13.13 -5.46
N GLN A 330 13.33 -13.40 -4.98
CA GLN A 330 13.89 -12.86 -3.75
C GLN A 330 15.30 -12.33 -3.94
N CYS A 331 15.63 -11.25 -3.24
CA CYS A 331 16.99 -10.78 -3.03
C CYS A 331 17.24 -10.76 -1.53
N GLN A 332 18.38 -11.31 -1.10
CA GLN A 332 18.83 -11.22 0.29
C GLN A 332 20.15 -10.44 0.31
N ASP A 333 20.20 -9.39 1.12
CA ASP A 333 21.39 -8.55 1.25
C ASP A 333 21.40 -7.80 2.59
N LYS A 334 22.56 -7.31 3.00
CA LYS A 334 22.70 -6.37 4.11
C LYS A 334 22.39 -4.95 3.62
N PRO A 335 21.45 -4.22 4.25
CA PRO A 335 21.09 -2.90 3.76
C PRO A 335 22.19 -1.86 4.04
N GLY A 336 22.30 -0.90 3.13
CA GLY A 336 22.90 0.41 3.37
C GLY A 336 21.81 1.50 3.49
N ARG A 337 22.24 2.73 3.78
CA ARG A 337 21.36 3.91 3.86
C ARG A 337 21.21 4.59 2.51
N LEU A 338 20.00 5.03 2.21
CA LEU A 338 19.71 5.99 1.13
C LEU A 338 18.86 7.14 1.68
N SER A 339 19.35 8.37 1.55
CA SER A 339 18.67 9.59 1.97
C SER A 339 18.47 10.50 0.76
N LEU A 340 17.22 10.64 0.31
CA LEU A 340 16.91 11.42 -0.89
C LEU A 340 16.81 12.92 -0.62
N ASN A 341 16.50 13.30 0.62
CA ASN A 341 16.60 14.65 1.14
C ASN A 341 16.76 14.59 2.67
N ALA A 342 17.24 15.68 3.27
CA ALA A 342 17.62 15.69 4.69
C ALA A 342 16.42 15.65 5.65
N THR A 343 15.22 15.97 5.16
CA THR A 343 14.00 16.05 5.97
C THR A 343 13.20 14.75 6.00
N ASP A 344 13.39 13.89 4.99
CA ASP A 344 12.69 12.62 4.87
C ASP A 344 13.41 11.51 5.65
N PRO A 345 12.68 10.47 6.08
CA PRO A 345 13.27 9.29 6.69
C PRO A 345 14.27 8.62 5.74
N THR A 346 15.44 8.26 6.29
CA THR A 346 16.40 7.41 5.58
C THR A 346 15.77 6.08 5.21
N MET A 347 15.94 5.67 3.96
CA MET A 347 15.48 4.41 3.39
C MET A 347 16.54 3.32 3.53
N TYR A 348 16.09 2.07 3.50
CA TYR A 348 16.98 0.94 3.25
C TYR A 348 17.32 0.85 1.77
N ARG A 349 18.58 0.52 1.45
CA ARG A 349 19.01 0.20 0.08
C ARG A 349 19.78 -1.11 0.07
N ILE A 350 19.38 -2.04 -0.78
CA ILE A 350 20.01 -3.35 -0.97
C ILE A 350 20.44 -3.52 -2.43
N GLY A 351 21.48 -4.31 -2.66
CA GLY A 351 21.74 -4.88 -3.97
C GLY A 351 20.59 -5.81 -4.35
N CYS A 352 20.04 -5.64 -5.56
CA CYS A 352 18.99 -6.51 -6.06
C CYS A 352 18.73 -6.25 -7.55
N THR A 353 18.70 -7.32 -8.35
CA THR A 353 18.42 -7.22 -9.80
C THR A 353 16.94 -7.25 -10.15
N MET A 354 16.02 -7.41 -9.19
CA MET A 354 14.58 -7.33 -9.47
C MET A 354 14.23 -5.98 -10.11
N THR A 355 13.36 -6.02 -11.12
CA THR A 355 12.92 -4.86 -11.90
C THR A 355 11.54 -4.35 -11.45
N GLY A 356 11.01 -3.34 -12.14
CA GLY A 356 9.64 -2.85 -11.94
C GLY A 356 8.62 -4.00 -11.89
N GLY A 357 7.57 -3.86 -11.09
CA GLY A 357 6.63 -4.95 -10.75
C GLY A 357 6.97 -5.65 -9.42
N SER A 358 8.23 -5.61 -9.00
CA SER A 358 8.63 -5.96 -7.63
C SER A 358 8.21 -4.91 -6.58
N SER A 359 7.88 -3.69 -7.04
CA SER A 359 7.29 -2.60 -6.26
C SER A 359 6.20 -3.06 -5.29
N GLY A 360 6.27 -2.61 -4.05
CA GLY A 360 5.36 -2.97 -2.97
C GLY A 360 5.60 -4.33 -2.33
N GLY A 361 6.46 -5.16 -2.93
CA GLY A 361 6.88 -6.43 -2.34
C GLY A 361 7.58 -6.23 -1.00
N GLY A 362 7.22 -7.02 0.01
CA GLY A 362 7.70 -6.85 1.37
C GLY A 362 9.17 -7.19 1.56
N TRP A 363 9.82 -6.45 2.46
CA TRP A 363 11.17 -6.69 2.91
C TRP A 363 11.12 -7.20 4.35
N VAL A 364 11.61 -8.42 4.53
CA VAL A 364 11.52 -9.15 5.79
C VAL A 364 12.88 -9.20 6.46
N GLU A 365 12.89 -8.90 7.75
CA GLU A 365 14.00 -9.12 8.65
C GLU A 365 13.62 -10.21 9.66
N THR A 366 14.61 -10.99 10.10
CA THR A 366 14.45 -11.82 11.30
C THR A 366 14.88 -10.99 12.51
N GLY A 367 13.91 -10.65 13.36
CA GLY A 367 14.16 -9.85 14.57
C GLY A 367 15.05 -10.56 15.58
N ALA A 368 15.44 -9.84 16.64
CA ALA A 368 16.25 -10.39 17.73
C ALA A 368 15.55 -11.54 18.49
N ASP A 369 14.22 -11.63 18.39
CA ASP A 369 13.40 -12.72 18.91
C ASP A 369 13.37 -13.96 18.00
N GLY A 370 14.09 -13.92 16.87
CA GLY A 370 14.16 -14.99 15.88
C GLY A 370 12.94 -15.07 14.96
N LYS A 371 12.02 -14.11 15.01
CA LYS A 371 10.78 -14.14 14.21
C LYS A 371 10.86 -13.19 13.01
N PRO A 372 10.26 -13.56 11.87
CA PRO A 372 10.21 -12.69 10.70
C PRO A 372 9.22 -11.55 10.92
N ALA A 373 9.61 -10.33 10.53
CA ALA A 373 8.73 -9.17 10.51
C ALA A 373 8.93 -8.36 9.23
N LEU A 374 7.85 -7.75 8.75
CA LEU A 374 7.90 -6.78 7.67
C LEU A 374 8.50 -5.47 8.20
N VAL A 375 9.60 -5.01 7.61
CA VAL A 375 10.31 -3.79 8.03
C VAL A 375 10.38 -2.71 6.95
N SER A 376 9.99 -3.05 5.70
CA SER A 376 10.00 -2.18 4.53
C SER A 376 9.25 -2.82 3.36
N ASN A 377 9.09 -2.10 2.25
CA ASN A 377 8.62 -2.60 0.96
C ASN A 377 9.49 -2.03 -0.17
N THR A 378 9.53 -2.70 -1.33
CA THR A 378 10.18 -2.15 -2.52
C THR A 378 9.46 -0.86 -2.95
N SER A 379 10.18 0.25 -3.09
CA SER A 379 9.62 1.57 -3.45
C SER A 379 10.21 2.08 -4.75
N ILE A 380 11.54 2.15 -4.82
CA ILE A 380 12.27 2.66 -5.99
C ILE A 380 13.44 1.75 -6.34
N GLY A 381 13.86 1.84 -7.59
CA GLY A 381 15.08 1.25 -8.10
C GLY A 381 15.64 2.10 -9.24
N PRO A 382 16.92 1.90 -9.56
CA PRO A 382 17.57 2.56 -10.68
C PRO A 382 16.91 2.17 -12.01
N VAL A 383 17.04 3.04 -13.02
CA VAL A 383 16.63 2.72 -14.40
C VAL A 383 17.31 1.45 -14.92
N THR A 384 18.58 1.25 -14.59
CA THR A 384 19.32 0.02 -14.84
C THR A 384 19.29 -0.87 -13.60
N SER A 385 18.73 -2.09 -13.67
CA SER A 385 18.63 -2.99 -12.51
C SER A 385 19.97 -3.18 -11.77
N GLY A 386 19.93 -3.30 -10.45
CA GLY A 386 21.15 -3.49 -9.65
C GLY A 386 20.99 -3.22 -8.15
N TRP A 387 20.10 -2.32 -7.76
CA TRP A 387 19.74 -2.12 -6.36
C TRP A 387 18.25 -1.79 -6.23
N LEU A 388 17.68 -1.99 -5.06
CA LEU A 388 16.35 -1.51 -4.71
C LEU A 388 16.42 -0.72 -3.41
N ALA A 389 15.50 0.23 -3.23
CA ALA A 389 15.32 0.93 -1.98
C ALA A 389 13.86 0.90 -1.51
N GLY A 390 13.69 0.90 -0.20
CA GLY A 390 12.40 0.82 0.46
C GLY A 390 12.32 1.70 1.70
N PRO A 391 11.18 2.34 1.97
CA PRO A 391 11.01 3.17 3.15
C PRO A 391 11.16 2.34 4.43
N ARG A 392 11.86 2.88 5.41
CA ARG A 392 11.89 2.28 6.74
C ARG A 392 10.55 2.54 7.43
N LEU A 393 9.89 1.49 7.90
CA LEU A 393 8.56 1.62 8.49
C LEU A 393 8.64 2.24 9.90
N GLY A 394 7.98 3.38 10.05
CA GLY A 394 7.97 4.18 11.27
C GLY A 394 6.56 4.64 11.69
N ALA A 395 6.48 5.68 12.51
CA ALA A 395 5.22 6.20 13.05
C ALA A 395 4.16 6.56 11.99
N VAL A 396 4.57 7.12 10.84
CA VAL A 396 3.64 7.44 9.74
C VAL A 396 3.07 6.16 9.11
N ALA A 397 3.92 5.15 8.91
CA ALA A 397 3.51 3.84 8.40
C ALA A 397 2.54 3.13 9.36
N LYS A 398 2.83 3.22 10.68
CA LYS A 398 1.93 2.73 11.74
C LYS A 398 0.56 3.41 11.68
N GLY A 399 0.53 4.73 11.49
CA GLY A 399 -0.72 5.49 11.37
C GLY A 399 -1.59 5.04 10.18
N VAL A 400 -0.98 4.82 9.01
CA VAL A 400 -1.69 4.29 7.82
C VAL A 400 -2.25 2.90 8.09
N TYR A 401 -1.45 2.02 8.68
CA TYR A 401 -1.85 0.66 9.02
C TYR A 401 -2.98 0.57 10.05
N GLU A 402 -2.86 1.30 11.15
CA GLU A 402 -3.90 1.32 12.19
C GLU A 402 -5.21 1.94 11.68
N ALA A 403 -5.15 2.94 10.81
CA ALA A 403 -6.34 3.53 10.22
C ALA A 403 -7.10 2.53 9.34
N ALA A 404 -6.37 1.73 8.53
CA ALA A 404 -6.96 0.65 7.76
C ALA A 404 -7.60 -0.41 8.68
N GLY A 405 -6.90 -0.88 9.72
CA GLY A 405 -7.44 -1.86 10.66
C GLY A 405 -8.67 -1.34 11.43
N LYS A 406 -8.62 -0.12 11.97
CA LYS A 406 -9.74 0.50 12.72
C LYS A 406 -11.00 0.64 11.88
N LYS A 407 -10.87 0.92 10.58
CA LYS A 407 -12.02 1.05 9.66
C LYS A 407 -12.83 -0.24 9.54
N PHE A 408 -12.18 -1.40 9.69
CA PHE A 408 -12.78 -2.72 9.53
C PHE A 408 -12.85 -3.51 10.85
N ALA A 409 -12.55 -2.87 11.98
CA ALA A 409 -12.69 -3.50 13.29
C ALA A 409 -14.15 -3.86 13.59
N GLY A 410 -14.38 -5.09 14.06
CA GLY A 410 -15.71 -5.56 14.50
C GLY A 410 -16.71 -5.86 13.38
N ARG A 411 -16.24 -6.06 12.14
CA ARG A 411 -17.07 -6.44 10.98
C ARG A 411 -17.00 -7.92 10.65
#